data_AF-A0A7Y0Q0H8-F1
#
_entry.id   AF-A0A7Y0Q0H8-F1
#
_cell.length_a   1.000
_cell.length_b   1.000
_cell.length_c   1.000
_cell.angle_alpha   90.00
_cell.angle_beta   90.00
_cell.angle_gamma   90.00
#
_symmetry.space_group_name_H-M   'P 1'
#
loop_
_entity.id
_entity.type
_entity.pdbx_description
1 polymer ?
#
loop_
_entity_poly.entity_id
_entity_poly.type
_entity_poly.pdbx_seq_one_letter_code
_entity_poly.pdbx_strand_id
1 'polypeptide(L)'
;MQETGRASLVGLIWWSVRLAWARNKTSRRRFRQKIWDTLSLRWRFVMPNAQTGTELAIVRAVWLGAALASRSLVRYPLLPGRLKTRLTWLVRLLGKTNGKAVVAAYLAWTWLNDVAHSTPSDAAESWGNTGG
;
A
#
# COMPACT_ATOMS: atom_id res chain seq x y z
N MET A 1 7.18 -18.51 20.61
CA MET A 1 7.84 -17.20 20.45
C MET A 1 7.13 -16.43 19.35
N GLN A 2 6.13 -15.61 19.70
CA GLN A 2 5.50 -14.67 18.78
C GLN A 2 6.34 -13.40 18.76
N GLU A 3 7.28 -13.28 17.82
CA GLU A 3 7.80 -11.96 17.48
C GLU A 3 6.62 -11.17 16.92
N THR A 4 6.14 -10.24 17.73
CA THR A 4 5.08 -9.29 17.40
C THR A 4 5.45 -8.58 16.11
N GLY A 5 4.79 -9.02 15.03
CA GLY A 5 5.02 -8.62 13.65
C GLY A 5 4.84 -7.12 13.47
N ARG A 6 5.93 -6.37 13.62
CA ARG A 6 5.97 -4.96 13.25
C ARG A 6 5.81 -4.87 11.73
N ALA A 7 4.80 -4.13 11.28
CA ALA A 7 4.70 -3.77 9.88
C ALA A 7 5.97 -3.01 9.49
N SER A 8 6.70 -3.51 8.49
CA SER A 8 7.96 -2.92 8.04
C SER A 8 7.87 -2.61 6.54
N LEU A 9 8.15 -1.35 6.19
CA LEU A 9 8.27 -0.91 4.80
C LEU A 9 9.36 -1.70 4.06
N VAL A 10 10.48 -1.99 4.72
CA VAL A 10 11.57 -2.80 4.15
C VAL A 10 11.07 -4.21 3.84
N GLY A 11 10.29 -4.80 4.75
CA GLY A 11 9.63 -6.09 4.53
C GLY A 11 8.66 -6.05 3.34
N LEU A 12 7.85 -5.00 3.23
CA LEU A 12 6.92 -4.81 2.11
C LEU A 12 7.66 -4.70 0.78
N ILE A 13 8.72 -3.88 0.72
CA ILE A 13 9.59 -3.72 -0.46
C ILE A 13 10.19 -5.08 -0.84
N TRP A 14 10.74 -5.81 0.13
CA TRP A 14 11.34 -7.12 -0.08
C TRP A 14 10.35 -8.11 -0.71
N TRP A 15 9.16 -8.26 -0.14
CA TRP A 15 8.13 -9.15 -0.68
C TRP A 15 7.64 -8.71 -2.06
N SER A 16 7.61 -7.41 -2.33
CA SER A 16 7.23 -6.85 -3.63
C SER A 16 8.26 -7.17 -4.71
N VAL A 17 9.54 -7.07 -4.40
CA VAL A 17 10.63 -7.48 -5.32
C VAL A 17 10.59 -8.99 -5.54
N ARG A 18 10.42 -9.80 -4.48
CA ARG A 18 10.27 -11.26 -4.62
C ARG A 18 9.06 -11.64 -5.46
N LEU A 19 7.94 -10.91 -5.34
CA LEU A 19 6.77 -11.10 -6.19
C LEU A 19 7.07 -10.83 -7.68
N ALA A 20 7.88 -9.80 -7.97
CA ALA A 20 8.31 -9.49 -9.33
C ALA A 20 9.22 -10.58 -9.93
N TRP A 21 10.05 -11.23 -9.12
CA TRP A 21 10.93 -12.32 -9.55
C TRP A 21 10.24 -13.68 -9.63
N ALA A 22 9.16 -13.87 -8.87
CA ALA A 22 8.45 -15.13 -8.84
C ALA A 22 7.86 -15.48 -10.21
N ARG A 23 8.27 -16.62 -10.77
CA ARG A 23 7.66 -17.22 -11.98
C ARG A 23 6.56 -18.23 -11.64
N ASN A 24 6.63 -18.86 -10.47
CA ASN A 24 5.66 -19.87 -10.01
C ASN A 24 4.38 -19.24 -9.44
N LYS A 25 3.20 -19.73 -9.85
CA LYS A 25 1.88 -19.32 -9.33
C LYS A 25 1.78 -19.48 -7.81
N THR A 26 2.29 -20.58 -7.25
CA THR A 26 2.21 -20.85 -5.81
C THR A 26 3.02 -19.84 -5.00
N SER A 27 4.25 -19.57 -5.42
CA SER A 27 5.11 -18.55 -4.79
C SER A 27 4.52 -17.15 -4.92
N ARG A 28 3.95 -16.81 -6.08
CA ARG A 28 3.24 -15.53 -6.29
C ARG A 28 2.07 -15.36 -5.33
N ARG A 29 1.29 -16.41 -5.07
CA ARG A 29 0.19 -16.37 -4.09
C ARG A 29 0.72 -16.13 -2.68
N ARG A 30 1.78 -16.85 -2.27
CA ARG A 30 2.43 -16.67 -0.96
C ARG A 30 2.97 -15.25 -0.77
N PHE A 31 3.66 -14.70 -1.76
CA PHE A 31 4.22 -13.35 -1.66
C PHE A 31 3.13 -12.26 -1.65
N ARG A 32 2.06 -12.43 -2.44
CA ARG A 32 0.89 -11.55 -2.35
C ARG A 32 0.26 -11.58 -0.96
N GLN A 33 0.12 -12.77 -0.38
CA GLN A 33 -0.40 -12.91 0.98
C GLN A 33 0.47 -12.14 1.98
N LYS A 34 1.81 -12.30 1.92
CA LYS A 34 2.74 -11.56 2.78
C LYS A 34 2.65 -10.05 2.61
N ILE A 35 2.47 -9.55 1.40
CA ILE A 35 2.24 -8.13 1.11
C ILE A 35 0.95 -7.67 1.80
N TRP A 36 -0.15 -8.40 1.61
CA TRP A 36 -1.45 -8.06 2.21
C TRP A 36 -1.40 -8.12 3.73
N ASP A 37 -0.77 -9.13 4.32
CA ASP A 37 -0.62 -9.27 5.76
C ASP A 37 0.18 -8.07 6.32
N THR A 38 1.26 -7.66 5.65
CA THR A 38 2.08 -6.51 6.07
C THR A 38 1.30 -5.19 6.01
N LEU A 39 0.53 -4.98 4.94
CA LEU A 39 -0.31 -3.79 4.79
C LEU A 39 -1.49 -3.79 5.77
N SER A 40 -2.07 -4.96 6.07
CA SER A 40 -3.14 -5.08 7.06
C SER A 40 -2.64 -4.80 8.47
N LEU A 41 -1.44 -5.28 8.81
CA LEU A 41 -0.75 -4.92 10.05
C LEU A 41 -0.49 -3.42 10.13
N ARG A 42 -0.06 -2.80 9.02
CA ARG A 42 0.10 -1.34 8.95
C ARG A 42 -1.23 -0.61 9.11
N TRP A 43 -2.30 -1.09 8.48
CA TRP A 43 -3.64 -0.52 8.60
C TRP A 43 -4.11 -0.51 10.05
N ARG A 44 -4.06 -1.66 10.72
CA ARG A 44 -4.43 -1.79 12.14
C ARG A 44 -3.59 -0.93 13.07
N PHE A 45 -2.33 -0.70 12.72
CA PHE A 45 -1.47 0.20 13.47
C PHE A 45 -1.88 1.67 13.33
N VAL A 46 -2.29 2.10 12.13
CA VAL A 46 -2.70 3.49 11.87
C VAL A 46 -4.17 3.72 12.25
N MET A 47 -5.00 2.68 12.18
CA MET A 47 -6.45 2.73 12.38
C MET A 47 -6.91 1.54 13.26
N PRO A 48 -6.59 1.54 14.57
CA PRO A 48 -6.86 0.40 15.46
C PRO A 48 -8.36 0.13 15.68
N ASN A 49 -9.21 1.14 15.46
CA ASN A 49 -10.66 1.06 15.67
C ASN A 49 -11.45 0.73 14.39
N ALA A 50 -10.79 0.41 13.28
CA ALA A 50 -11.46 0.11 12.03
C ALA A 50 -12.27 -1.21 12.12
N GLN A 51 -13.47 -1.25 11.54
CA GLN A 51 -14.28 -2.46 11.49
C GLN A 51 -13.56 -3.59 10.73
N THR A 52 -13.53 -4.79 11.34
CA THR A 52 -12.72 -5.94 10.91
C THR A 52 -13.12 -6.57 9.55
N GLY A 53 -14.08 -6.01 8.83
CA GLY A 53 -14.56 -6.49 7.52
C GLY A 53 -14.04 -5.71 6.31
N THR A 54 -13.75 -4.41 6.46
CA THR A 54 -13.38 -3.51 5.34
C THR A 54 -11.88 -3.39 5.12
N GLU A 55 -11.06 -3.75 6.12
CA GLU A 55 -9.59 -3.63 6.10
C GLU A 55 -8.97 -4.26 4.84
N LEU A 56 -9.35 -5.50 4.53
CA LEU A 56 -8.78 -6.25 3.42
C LEU A 56 -9.13 -5.62 2.07
N ALA A 57 -10.34 -5.08 1.92
CA ALA A 57 -10.78 -4.43 0.70
C ALA A 57 -10.01 -3.13 0.47
N ILE A 58 -9.84 -2.32 1.52
CA ILE A 58 -9.08 -1.07 1.49
C ILE A 58 -7.61 -1.36 1.15
N VAL A 59 -6.97 -2.28 1.87
CA VAL A 59 -5.58 -2.68 1.64
C VAL A 59 -5.36 -3.14 0.19
N ARG A 60 -6.28 -3.95 -0.35
CA ARG A 60 -6.21 -4.42 -1.74
C ARG A 60 -6.39 -3.27 -2.73
N ALA A 61 -7.36 -2.39 -2.51
CA ALA A 61 -7.62 -1.23 -3.36
C ALA A 61 -6.40 -0.29 -3.40
N VAL A 62 -5.82 0.02 -2.24
CA VAL A 62 -4.60 0.85 -2.13
C VAL A 62 -3.43 0.19 -2.84
N TRP A 63 -3.21 -1.12 -2.63
CA TRP A 63 -2.14 -1.84 -3.31
C TRP A 63 -2.30 -1.83 -4.84
N LEU A 64 -3.51 -2.07 -5.34
CA LEU A 64 -3.80 -2.04 -6.77
C LEU A 64 -3.61 -0.65 -7.36
N GLY A 65 -4.11 0.39 -6.69
CA GLY A 65 -3.91 1.78 -7.08
C GLY A 65 -2.42 2.14 -7.15
N ALA A 66 -1.66 1.77 -6.13
CA ALA A 66 -0.22 2.00 -6.08
C ALA A 66 0.53 1.25 -7.19
N ALA A 67 0.15 0.00 -7.50
CA ALA A 67 0.73 -0.77 -8.60
C ALA A 67 0.38 -0.20 -9.98
N LEU A 68 -0.82 0.36 -10.15
CA LEU A 68 -1.22 1.06 -11.36
C LEU A 68 -0.45 2.37 -11.52
N ALA A 69 -0.35 3.18 -10.46
CA ALA A 69 0.41 4.42 -10.42
C ALA A 69 1.90 4.18 -10.70
N SER A 70 2.48 3.09 -10.17
CA SER A 70 3.88 2.76 -10.46
C SER A 70 4.12 2.38 -11.93
N ARG A 71 3.11 1.80 -12.59
CA ARG A 71 3.16 1.52 -14.04
C ARG A 71 3.01 2.79 -14.87
N SER A 72 2.16 3.71 -14.45
CA SER A 72 1.86 4.97 -15.14
C SER A 72 2.72 6.14 -14.67
N LEU A 73 3.78 5.91 -13.90
CA LEU A 73 4.63 6.93 -13.27
C LEU A 73 5.14 8.01 -14.22
N VAL A 74 5.37 7.67 -15.49
CA VAL A 74 5.76 8.62 -16.54
C VAL A 74 4.62 9.56 -16.92
N ARG A 75 3.38 9.07 -16.92
CA ARG A 75 2.15 9.79 -17.31
C ARG A 75 1.33 10.32 -16.14
N TYR A 76 1.67 10.00 -14.89
CA TYR A 76 0.90 10.45 -13.73
C TYR A 76 1.11 11.96 -13.50
N PRO A 77 0.07 12.80 -13.63
CA PRO A 77 0.17 14.24 -13.45
C PRO A 77 0.06 14.67 -11.98
N LEU A 78 -0.39 13.77 -11.10
CA LEU A 78 -0.71 14.06 -9.70
C LEU A 78 0.49 13.96 -8.73
N LEU A 79 1.68 13.59 -9.20
CA LEU A 79 2.87 13.45 -8.36
C LEU A 79 3.73 14.73 -8.40
N PRO A 80 4.20 15.26 -7.25
CA PRO A 80 5.12 16.39 -7.22
C PRO A 80 6.34 16.12 -8.10
N GLY A 81 6.73 17.07 -8.96
CA GLY A 81 7.79 16.86 -9.96
C GLY A 81 9.11 16.34 -9.39
N ARG A 82 9.50 16.79 -8.18
CA ARG A 82 10.68 16.32 -7.46
C ARG A 82 10.56 14.84 -7.02
N LEU A 83 9.38 14.43 -6.54
CA LEU A 83 9.11 13.05 -6.13
C LEU A 83 9.11 12.12 -7.35
N LYS A 84 8.46 12.54 -8.45
CA LYS A 84 8.45 11.82 -9.72
C LYS A 84 9.86 11.57 -10.24
N THR A 85 10.74 12.57 -10.16
CA THR A 85 12.14 12.44 -10.61
C THR A 85 12.90 11.41 -9.78
N ARG A 86 12.78 11.44 -8.45
CA ARG A 86 13.43 10.47 -7.54
C ARG A 86 12.91 9.05 -7.74
N LEU A 87 11.58 8.87 -7.88
CA LEU A 87 10.97 7.56 -8.14
C LEU A 87 11.36 7.02 -9.52
N THR A 88 11.45 7.89 -10.54
CA THR A 88 11.93 7.50 -11.88
C THR A 88 13.41 7.09 -11.83
N TRP A 89 14.21 7.80 -11.02
CA TRP A 89 15.61 7.44 -10.77
C TRP A 89 15.74 6.07 -10.11
N LEU A 90 14.93 5.78 -9.08
CA LEU A 90 14.87 4.44 -8.45
C LEU A 90 14.50 3.35 -9.45
N VAL A 91 13.56 3.63 -10.36
CA VAL A 91 13.19 2.69 -11.42
C VAL A 91 14.33 2.43 -12.40
N ARG A 92 15.12 3.46 -12.71
CA ARG A 92 16.32 3.30 -13.54
C ARG A 92 17.41 2.52 -12.82
N LEU A 93 17.66 2.81 -11.55
CA LEU A 93 18.71 2.17 -10.75
C LEU A 93 18.45 0.67 -10.51
N LEU A 94 17.21 0.31 -10.16
CA LEU A 94 16.83 -1.07 -9.81
C LEU A 94 16.34 -1.89 -11.02
N GLY A 95 16.25 -1.27 -12.19
CA GLY A 95 15.63 -1.83 -13.39
C GLY A 95 14.10 -1.72 -13.38
N LYS A 96 13.50 -1.74 -14.59
CA LYS A 96 12.06 -1.47 -14.81
C LYS A 96 11.13 -2.31 -13.92
N THR A 97 11.42 -3.59 -13.73
CA THR A 97 10.53 -4.53 -13.02
C THR A 97 10.62 -4.35 -11.51
N ASN A 98 11.83 -4.36 -10.95
CA ASN A 98 12.05 -4.25 -9.50
C ASN A 98 11.75 -2.84 -9.03
N GLY A 99 12.18 -1.83 -9.78
CA GLY A 99 11.88 -0.44 -9.50
C GLY A 99 10.39 -0.17 -9.37
N LYS A 100 9.56 -0.67 -10.31
CA LYS A 100 8.11 -0.53 -10.22
C LYS A 100 7.52 -1.23 -9.00
N ALA A 101 8.10 -2.36 -8.59
CA ALA A 101 7.68 -3.07 -7.38
C ALA A 101 8.02 -2.28 -6.11
N VAL A 102 9.22 -1.70 -6.03
CA VAL A 102 9.63 -0.83 -4.91
C VAL A 102 8.75 0.42 -4.85
N VAL A 103 8.50 1.08 -5.98
CA VAL A 103 7.65 2.26 -6.00
C VAL A 103 6.20 1.93 -5.65
N ALA A 104 5.66 0.81 -6.12
CA ALA A 104 4.34 0.35 -5.70
C ALA A 104 4.27 0.11 -4.18
N ALA A 105 5.30 -0.52 -3.60
CA ALA A 105 5.37 -0.72 -2.14
C ALA A 105 5.42 0.60 -1.36
N TYR A 106 6.24 1.55 -1.82
CA TYR A 106 6.34 2.87 -1.21
C TYR A 106 5.02 3.64 -1.29
N LEU A 107 4.42 3.72 -2.48
CA LEU A 107 3.14 4.41 -2.69
C LEU A 107 2.01 3.76 -1.89
N ALA A 108 1.94 2.43 -1.87
CA ALA A 108 0.93 1.73 -1.08
C ALA A 108 1.09 2.06 0.41
N TRP A 109 2.31 2.12 0.92
CA TRP A 109 2.58 2.46 2.32
C TRP A 109 2.17 3.89 2.66
N THR A 110 2.50 4.87 1.82
CA THR A 110 2.14 6.28 2.03
C THR A 110 0.64 6.50 1.90
N TRP A 111 0.02 5.96 0.85
CA TRP A 111 -1.42 6.14 0.61
C TRP A 111 -2.28 5.47 1.67
N LEU A 112 -1.80 4.37 2.27
CA LEU A 112 -2.51 3.77 3.40
C LEU A 112 -2.61 4.75 4.58
N ASN A 113 -1.56 5.53 4.81
CA ASN A 113 -1.56 6.57 5.84
C ASN A 113 -2.50 7.71 5.47
N ASP A 114 -2.42 8.19 4.21
CA ASP A 114 -3.28 9.26 3.71
C ASP A 114 -4.76 8.88 3.81
N VAL A 115 -5.13 7.66 3.41
CA VAL A 115 -6.50 7.15 3.50
C VAL A 115 -6.98 7.10 4.96
N ALA A 116 -6.14 6.62 5.88
CA ALA A 116 -6.50 6.58 7.30
C ALA A 116 -6.73 7.99 7.90
N HIS A 117 -5.97 8.99 7.45
CA HIS A 117 -6.12 10.39 7.90
C HIS A 117 -7.24 11.13 7.15
N SER A 118 -7.60 10.67 5.94
CA SER A 118 -8.68 11.25 5.14
C SER A 118 -10.05 10.66 5.45
N THR A 119 -10.11 9.57 6.23
CA THR A 119 -11.38 9.01 6.70
C THR A 119 -11.86 9.90 7.84
N PRO A 120 -12.90 10.72 7.64
CA PRO A 120 -13.35 11.63 8.68
C PRO A 120 -13.92 10.79 9.82
N SER A 121 -13.43 11.03 11.04
CA SER A 121 -14.05 10.58 12.28
C SER A 121 -15.47 11.17 12.47
N ASP A 122 -15.91 12.09 11.59
CA ASP A 122 -17.10 12.93 11.78
C ASP A 122 -18.31 12.48 10.95
N ALA A 123 -18.20 11.42 10.14
CA ALA A 123 -19.36 10.89 9.40
C ALA A 123 -20.38 10.15 10.30
N ALA A 124 -20.04 9.89 11.57
CA ALA A 124 -20.94 9.25 12.53
C ALA A 124 -21.82 10.26 13.29
N GLU A 125 -21.44 11.54 13.38
CA GLU A 125 -22.23 12.54 14.10
C GLU A 125 -23.30 13.21 13.23
N SER A 126 -23.12 13.26 11.91
CA SER A 126 -24.06 13.91 10.99
C SER A 126 -25.37 13.14 10.77
N TRP A 127 -25.45 11.86 11.11
CA TRP A 127 -26.66 11.04 10.91
C TRP A 127 -27.50 10.86 12.18
N GLY A 128 -27.01 11.33 13.34
CA GLY A 128 -27.73 11.22 14.62
C GLY A 128 -28.67 12.39 14.93
N ASN A 129 -28.63 13.48 14.17
CA ASN A 129 -29.29 14.74 14.55
C ASN A 129 -30.37 15.23 13.56
N THR A 130 -31.00 14.33 12.80
CA THR A 130 -32.13 14.66 11.90
C THR A 130 -33.43 13.93 12.25
N GLY A 131 -33.58 13.51 13.52
CA GLY A 131 -34.86 13.07 14.08
C GLY A 131 -35.44 14.15 14.97
N GLY A 132 -36.08 15.15 14.36
CA GLY A 132 -37.06 16.02 15.01
C GLY A 132 -38.41 15.34 15.14
#